data_AF-A0A2N3EBU5-F1
#
_entry.id   AF-A0A2N3EBU5-F1
#
_cell.length_a   1.000
_cell.length_b   1.000
_cell.length_c   1.000
_cell.angle_alpha   90.00
_cell.angle_beta   90.00
_cell.angle_gamma   90.00
#
_symmetry.space_group_name_H-M   'P 1'
#
loop_
_entity.id
_entity.type
_entity.pdbx_description
1 polymer ?
#
loop_
_entity_poly.entity_id
_entity_poly.type
_entity_poly.pdbx_seq_one_letter_code
_entity_poly.pdbx_strand_id
1 'polypeptide(L)'
;MMSGLVVGENLPMNDLSLLLNRRAEIETVIGRTVWTSVKVHGLFVPASGLQSRLNKFGQNLVVFTHVDGYEVQLIGSATGLHYCGANFLVCTAHQVKDFSAQDVGIIVPEESCYVSSAGFTRFRTADTLLQGDAEDLCAFDFTPQTTANQELVERFFRLRPSDFLRDDEDVVAYLAYGYPFVDQKYDIVDENHLGLVIRSMTCEPQNQPADPALALCRLLSPMDFDPNGLSGGPVFATVLQDHEIVLKFAGVINRSGKGLIHFIKAPAVQKLLNFCFDQPA
;
A
#
# COMPACT_ATOMS: atom_id res chain seq x y z
N MET A 1 -10.59 22.09 -61.13
CA MET A 1 -11.61 21.58 -60.18
C MET A 1 -11.09 20.28 -59.58
N MET A 2 -10.50 20.35 -58.39
CA MET A 2 -10.28 19.27 -57.43
C MET A 2 -10.14 20.01 -56.08
N SER A 3 -11.12 19.92 -55.19
CA SER A 3 -11.27 18.87 -54.17
C SER A 3 -10.22 19.00 -53.07
N GLY A 4 -10.69 19.34 -51.87
CA GLY A 4 -9.88 19.45 -50.66
C GLY A 4 -10.74 19.86 -49.46
N LEU A 5 -11.83 19.12 -49.22
CA LEU A 5 -12.59 19.19 -47.97
C LEU A 5 -11.71 18.64 -46.84
N VAL A 6 -11.30 19.52 -45.93
CA VAL A 6 -10.69 19.11 -44.66
C VAL A 6 -11.81 18.55 -43.78
N VAL A 7 -11.85 17.23 -43.67
CA VAL A 7 -12.67 16.52 -42.68
C VAL A 7 -12.02 16.79 -41.33
N GLY A 8 -12.69 17.57 -40.49
CA GLY A 8 -12.34 17.69 -39.08
C GLY A 8 -12.53 16.34 -38.42
N GLU A 9 -11.43 15.68 -38.09
CA GLU A 9 -11.44 14.51 -37.23
C GLU A 9 -11.94 14.94 -35.85
N ASN A 10 -13.18 14.59 -35.53
CA ASN A 10 -13.67 14.57 -34.16
C ASN A 10 -12.86 13.53 -33.40
N LEU A 11 -11.87 13.98 -32.65
CA LEU A 11 -11.18 13.15 -31.66
C LEU A 11 -12.23 12.53 -30.74
N PRO A 12 -12.19 11.21 -30.47
CA PRO A 12 -13.08 10.59 -29.51
C PRO A 12 -12.90 11.26 -28.16
N MET A 13 -13.97 11.88 -27.66
CA MET A 13 -14.00 12.47 -26.33
C MET A 13 -13.70 11.35 -25.34
N ASN A 14 -12.56 11.42 -24.63
CA ASN A 14 -12.17 10.43 -23.62
C ASN A 14 -13.33 10.26 -22.61
N ASP A 15 -13.69 9.03 -22.24
CA ASP A 15 -14.71 8.72 -21.24
C ASP A 15 -14.51 9.48 -19.93
N LEU A 16 -13.25 9.78 -19.58
CA LEU A 16 -12.91 10.65 -18.45
C LEU A 16 -13.45 12.07 -18.63
N SER A 17 -13.29 12.66 -19.82
CA SER A 17 -13.79 14.00 -20.16
C SER A 17 -15.32 14.03 -20.18
N LEU A 18 -15.95 12.97 -20.69
CA LEU A 18 -17.41 12.84 -20.76
C LEU A 18 -18.02 12.68 -19.36
N LEU A 19 -17.33 11.95 -18.47
CA LEU A 19 -17.66 11.87 -17.05
C LEU A 19 -17.42 13.17 -16.32
N LEU A 20 -16.28 13.83 -16.50
CA LEU A 20 -15.99 15.12 -15.88
C LEU A 20 -17.02 16.18 -16.28
N ASN A 21 -17.47 16.17 -17.55
CA ASN A 21 -18.50 17.08 -18.04
C ASN A 21 -19.89 16.76 -17.47
N ARG A 22 -20.30 15.48 -17.40
CA ARG A 22 -21.56 15.08 -16.72
C ARG A 22 -21.54 15.31 -15.20
N ARG A 23 -20.36 15.26 -14.58
CA ARG A 23 -20.14 15.46 -13.14
C ARG A 23 -20.28 16.93 -12.69
N ALA A 24 -20.20 17.88 -13.62
CA ALA A 24 -20.28 19.31 -13.33
C ALA A 24 -21.72 19.81 -13.05
N GLU A 25 -22.76 19.03 -13.36
CA GLU A 25 -24.16 19.48 -13.38
C GLU A 25 -24.93 19.32 -12.05
N ILE A 26 -24.36 18.70 -11.01
CA ILE A 26 -25.06 18.54 -9.72
C ILE A 26 -24.60 19.57 -8.68
N GLU A 27 -25.47 20.54 -8.42
CA GLU A 27 -25.18 21.68 -7.54
C GLU A 27 -25.29 21.38 -6.03
N THR A 28 -25.73 20.19 -5.62
CA THR A 28 -25.88 19.88 -4.18
C THR A 28 -24.58 19.40 -3.55
N VAL A 29 -24.33 19.80 -2.30
CA VAL A 29 -23.15 19.37 -1.51
C VAL A 29 -23.10 17.84 -1.35
N ILE A 30 -24.26 17.21 -1.13
CA ILE A 30 -24.39 15.75 -1.07
C ILE A 30 -24.03 15.13 -2.42
N GLY A 31 -24.53 15.72 -3.51
CA GLY A 31 -24.16 15.34 -4.87
C GLY A 31 -22.65 15.35 -5.04
N ARG A 32 -21.99 16.50 -4.83
CA ARG A 32 -20.53 16.65 -4.98
C ARG A 32 -19.71 15.66 -4.15
N THR A 33 -20.20 15.30 -2.96
CA THR A 33 -19.57 14.32 -2.08
C THR A 33 -19.67 12.90 -2.63
N VAL A 34 -20.86 12.51 -3.12
CA VAL A 34 -21.08 11.23 -3.82
C VAL A 34 -20.26 11.16 -5.12
N TRP A 35 -20.15 12.27 -5.86
CA TRP A 35 -19.41 12.34 -7.13
C TRP A 35 -17.91 12.12 -7.01
N THR A 36 -17.33 12.50 -5.88
CA THR A 36 -15.90 12.32 -5.59
C THR A 36 -15.65 11.09 -4.73
N SER A 37 -16.66 10.25 -4.53
CA SER A 37 -16.51 9.05 -3.72
C SER A 37 -15.81 7.93 -4.49
N VAL A 38 -15.01 7.16 -3.76
CA VAL A 38 -14.33 5.96 -4.22
C VAL A 38 -15.00 4.75 -3.58
N LYS A 39 -15.30 3.74 -4.39
CA LYS A 39 -15.86 2.47 -3.93
C LYS A 39 -14.78 1.63 -3.26
N VAL A 40 -14.93 1.39 -1.96
CA VAL A 40 -14.03 0.58 -1.13
C VAL A 40 -14.86 -0.55 -0.52
N HIS A 41 -14.60 -1.80 -0.93
CA HIS A 41 -15.34 -2.99 -0.46
C HIS A 41 -16.88 -2.87 -0.57
N GLY A 42 -17.38 -2.19 -1.61
CA GLY A 42 -18.82 -2.00 -1.84
C GLY A 42 -19.43 -0.79 -1.13
N LEU A 43 -18.63 -0.02 -0.38
CA LEU A 43 -19.04 1.24 0.24
C LEU A 43 -18.43 2.43 -0.50
N PHE A 44 -19.23 3.48 -0.73
CA PHE A 44 -18.73 4.74 -1.27
C PHE A 44 -18.10 5.57 -0.16
N VAL A 45 -16.81 5.86 -0.28
CA VAL A 45 -16.04 6.67 0.65
C VAL A 45 -15.69 7.99 -0.03
N PRO A 46 -16.06 9.15 0.53
CA PRO A 46 -15.67 10.44 -0.03
C PRO A 46 -14.15 10.55 -0.18
N ALA A 47 -13.65 11.12 -1.29
CA ALA A 47 -12.21 11.28 -1.50
C ALA A 47 -11.49 11.97 -0.33
N SER A 48 -12.15 12.92 0.33
CA SER A 48 -11.61 13.63 1.50
C SER A 48 -11.35 12.75 2.72
N GLY A 49 -12.10 11.64 2.87
CA GLY A 49 -11.94 10.68 3.97
C GLY A 49 -11.17 9.42 3.57
N LEU A 50 -10.77 9.30 2.30
CA LEU A 50 -10.13 8.09 1.80
C LEU A 50 -8.74 7.89 2.42
N GLN A 51 -7.93 8.95 2.49
CA GLN A 51 -6.57 8.85 3.04
C GLN A 51 -6.54 8.43 4.51
N SER A 52 -7.37 9.05 5.34
CA SER A 52 -7.50 8.72 6.76
C SER A 52 -8.08 7.31 6.98
N ARG A 53 -8.80 6.75 6.02
CA ARG A 53 -9.33 5.39 6.10
C ARG A 53 -8.29 4.34 5.73
N LEU A 54 -7.40 4.65 4.80
CA LEU A 54 -6.42 3.70 4.26
C LEU A 54 -5.11 3.68 5.04
N ASN A 55 -4.78 4.75 5.76
CA ASN A 55 -3.53 4.84 6.55
C ASN A 55 -3.36 3.66 7.52
N LYS A 56 -4.45 3.16 8.12
CA LYS A 56 -4.43 2.08 9.11
C LYS A 56 -3.98 0.73 8.56
N PHE A 57 -3.89 0.58 7.24
CA PHE A 57 -3.34 -0.63 6.60
C PHE A 57 -1.81 -0.57 6.44
N GLY A 58 -1.23 0.63 6.59
CA GLY A 58 0.21 0.79 6.78
C GLY A 58 0.57 0.63 8.25
N GLN A 59 1.50 -0.28 8.53
CA GLN A 59 2.02 -0.54 9.87
C GLN A 59 3.45 -0.06 10.00
N ASN A 60 3.85 0.34 11.21
CA ASN A 60 5.26 0.50 11.53
C ASN A 60 5.85 -0.90 11.77
N LEU A 61 6.90 -1.23 11.03
CA LEU A 61 7.61 -2.49 11.15
C LEU A 61 8.71 -2.33 12.20
N VAL A 62 8.69 -3.22 13.19
CA VAL A 62 9.61 -3.17 14.32
C VAL A 62 10.30 -4.49 14.56
N VAL A 63 11.43 -4.43 15.26
CA VAL A 63 12.15 -5.60 15.75
C VAL A 63 12.30 -5.52 17.25
N PHE A 64 12.04 -6.62 17.96
CA PHE A 64 12.36 -6.75 19.37
C PHE A 64 13.85 -7.00 19.56
N THR A 65 14.53 -6.13 20.29
CA THR A 65 16.00 -6.13 20.39
C THR A 65 16.52 -7.01 21.53
N HIS A 66 15.67 -7.37 22.49
CA HIS A 66 16.04 -8.00 23.77
C HIS A 66 17.03 -7.18 24.61
N VAL A 67 17.14 -5.87 24.35
CA VAL A 67 18.01 -4.96 25.11
C VAL A 67 17.17 -4.15 26.10
N ASP A 68 17.48 -4.28 27.40
CA ASP A 68 16.83 -3.53 28.46
C ASP A 68 16.90 -2.02 28.20
N GLY A 69 15.75 -1.35 28.27
CA GLY A 69 15.62 0.09 27.99
C GLY A 69 15.60 0.46 26.52
N TYR A 70 15.73 -0.49 25.58
CA TYR A 70 15.63 -0.27 24.14
C TYR A 70 14.91 -1.44 23.45
N GLU A 71 13.81 -1.90 24.04
CA GLU A 71 13.15 -3.16 23.71
C GLU A 71 12.73 -3.30 22.23
N VAL A 72 12.46 -2.20 21.54
CA VAL A 72 12.00 -2.21 20.14
C VAL A 72 12.81 -1.28 19.25
N GLN A 73 13.16 -1.74 18.06
CA GLN A 73 13.79 -0.92 17.01
C GLN A 73 12.81 -0.72 15.86
N LEU A 74 12.64 0.52 15.40
CA LEU A 74 11.88 0.81 14.18
C LEU A 74 12.75 0.47 12.95
N ILE A 75 12.26 -0.37 12.06
CA ILE A 75 13.00 -0.83 10.87
C ILE A 75 12.30 -0.48 9.54
N GLY A 76 11.10 0.10 9.60
CA GLY A 76 10.47 0.77 8.48
C GLY A 76 8.96 0.62 8.48
N SER A 77 8.38 0.40 7.30
CA SER A 77 6.95 0.21 7.12
C SER A 77 6.62 -1.23 6.76
N ALA A 78 5.35 -1.58 6.93
CA ALA A 78 4.77 -2.83 6.46
C ALA A 78 3.29 -2.62 6.06
N THR A 79 2.73 -3.60 5.38
CA THR A 79 1.38 -3.60 4.84
C THR A 79 0.57 -4.75 5.45
N GLY A 80 -0.50 -4.44 6.17
CA GLY A 80 -1.42 -5.45 6.69
C GLY A 80 -2.43 -5.87 5.62
N LEU A 81 -2.47 -7.17 5.29
CA LEU A 81 -3.38 -7.75 4.29
C LEU A 81 -4.15 -8.95 4.85
N HIS A 82 -5.47 -8.97 4.66
CA HIS A 82 -6.29 -10.14 4.94
C HIS A 82 -6.59 -10.87 3.62
N TYR A 83 -6.12 -12.10 3.48
CA TYR A 83 -6.21 -12.87 2.24
C TYR A 83 -6.51 -14.34 2.52
N CYS A 84 -7.50 -14.90 1.84
CA CYS A 84 -7.92 -16.31 1.98
C CYS A 84 -8.16 -16.76 3.43
N GLY A 85 -8.67 -15.87 4.29
CA GLY A 85 -8.98 -16.17 5.69
C GLY A 85 -7.80 -16.01 6.65
N ALA A 86 -6.60 -15.70 6.15
CA ALA A 86 -5.42 -15.43 6.97
C ALA A 86 -5.06 -13.94 6.96
N ASN A 87 -4.34 -13.50 7.99
CA ASN A 87 -3.88 -12.13 8.15
C ASN A 87 -2.35 -12.09 8.03
N PHE A 88 -1.86 -11.36 7.03
CA PHE A 88 -0.43 -11.28 6.72
C PHE A 88 0.08 -9.85 6.88
N LEU A 89 1.25 -9.74 7.50
CA LEU A 89 2.05 -8.52 7.47
C LEU A 89 3.09 -8.65 6.36
N VAL A 90 2.99 -7.82 5.32
CA VAL A 90 3.88 -7.84 4.16
C VAL A 90 4.88 -6.68 4.23
N CYS A 91 6.14 -6.96 3.94
CA CYS A 91 7.26 -6.02 4.02
C CYS A 91 8.24 -6.26 2.87
N THR A 92 9.32 -5.48 2.82
CA THR A 92 10.46 -5.80 1.96
C THR A 92 11.56 -6.56 2.68
N ALA A 93 12.09 -7.61 2.06
CA ALA A 93 13.02 -8.56 2.66
C ALA A 93 14.33 -7.89 3.13
N HIS A 94 14.82 -6.87 2.42
CA HIS A 94 16.01 -6.12 2.82
C HIS A 94 15.89 -5.44 4.19
N GLN A 95 14.66 -5.15 4.67
CA GLN A 95 14.42 -4.55 5.99
C GLN A 95 14.67 -5.54 7.13
N VAL A 96 14.44 -6.83 6.87
CA VAL A 96 14.41 -7.90 7.89
C VAL A 96 15.57 -8.90 7.76
N LYS A 97 16.46 -8.70 6.79
CA LYS A 97 17.50 -9.68 6.42
C LYS A 97 18.47 -10.03 7.56
N ASP A 98 18.69 -9.10 8.49
CA ASP A 98 19.67 -9.22 9.58
C ASP A 98 19.00 -9.55 10.93
N PHE A 99 17.70 -9.83 10.94
CA PHE A 99 16.91 -10.05 12.15
C PHE A 99 16.27 -11.44 12.17
N SER A 100 16.03 -11.97 13.36
CA SER A 100 15.23 -13.18 13.52
C SER A 100 13.78 -12.90 13.17
N ALA A 101 13.15 -13.78 12.40
CA ALA A 101 11.75 -13.64 12.02
C ALA A 101 10.79 -13.58 13.24
N GLN A 102 11.17 -14.24 14.35
CA GLN A 102 10.37 -14.24 15.59
C GLN A 102 10.39 -12.88 16.30
N ASP A 103 11.44 -12.09 16.05
CA ASP A 103 11.61 -10.77 16.63
C ASP A 103 10.96 -9.67 15.78
N VAL A 104 10.40 -10.00 14.61
CA VAL A 104 9.70 -9.04 13.75
C VAL A 104 8.24 -8.91 14.18
N GLY A 105 7.79 -7.67 14.33
CA GLY A 105 6.46 -7.35 14.81
C GLY A 105 5.92 -6.01 14.36
N ILE A 106 4.79 -5.64 14.96
CA ILE A 106 4.18 -4.30 14.87
C ILE A 106 3.95 -3.75 16.26
N ILE A 107 3.84 -2.42 16.32
CA ILE A 107 3.39 -1.71 17.53
C ILE A 107 1.94 -1.32 17.36
N VAL A 108 1.17 -1.54 18.42
CA VAL A 108 -0.25 -1.17 18.53
C VAL A 108 -0.33 0.03 19.48
N PRO A 109 -0.40 1.27 18.97
CA PRO A 109 -0.35 2.47 19.80
C PRO A 109 -1.43 2.49 20.87
N GLU A 110 -2.61 1.95 20.56
CA GLU A 110 -3.78 1.94 21.44
C GLU A 110 -3.57 1.08 22.69
N GLU A 111 -2.73 0.05 22.60
CA GLU A 111 -2.54 -0.95 23.67
C GLU A 111 -1.17 -0.82 24.35
N SER A 112 -0.31 0.10 23.90
CA SER A 112 1.10 0.17 24.31
C SER A 112 1.79 -1.20 24.29
N CYS A 113 1.45 -2.02 23.30
CA CYS A 113 1.91 -3.40 23.21
C CYS A 113 2.69 -3.66 21.90
N TYR A 114 3.66 -4.57 22.01
CA TYR A 114 4.39 -5.15 20.90
C TYR A 114 3.74 -6.49 20.52
N VAL A 115 3.51 -6.69 19.22
CA VAL A 115 2.92 -7.92 18.69
C VAL A 115 3.86 -8.53 17.65
N SER A 116 4.50 -9.65 18.00
CA SER A 116 5.32 -10.43 17.06
C SER A 116 4.48 -11.37 16.20
N SER A 117 5.04 -11.76 15.05
CA SER A 117 4.43 -12.76 14.16
C SER A 117 4.46 -14.18 14.72
N ALA A 118 3.56 -15.05 14.24
CA ALA A 118 3.55 -16.48 14.58
C ALA A 118 4.31 -17.34 13.56
N GLY A 119 4.57 -16.80 12.37
CA GLY A 119 5.19 -17.49 11.27
C GLY A 119 5.76 -16.52 10.23
N PHE A 120 6.64 -17.03 9.37
CA PHE A 120 7.35 -16.24 8.37
C PHE A 120 7.54 -17.00 7.07
N THR A 121 7.19 -16.34 5.98
CA THR A 121 7.40 -16.80 4.62
C THR A 121 8.10 -15.71 3.81
N ARG A 122 9.18 -16.09 3.13
CA ARG A 122 9.85 -15.24 2.15
C ARG A 122 10.03 -16.01 0.86
N PHE A 123 10.14 -15.29 -0.25
CA PHE A 123 10.71 -15.89 -1.44
C PHE A 123 12.16 -16.31 -1.15
N ARG A 124 12.50 -17.57 -1.47
CA ARG A 124 13.87 -18.07 -1.39
C ARG A 124 14.45 -18.05 -2.80
N THR A 125 15.61 -17.44 -2.97
CA THR A 125 16.32 -17.28 -4.25
C THR A 125 16.55 -18.60 -5.00
N ALA A 126 16.52 -19.74 -4.30
CA ALA A 126 16.67 -21.07 -4.91
C ALA A 126 15.33 -21.71 -5.38
N ASP A 127 14.19 -21.21 -4.90
CA ASP A 127 12.88 -21.87 -5.03
C ASP A 127 11.87 -21.09 -5.91
N THR A 128 12.24 -19.93 -6.48
CA THR A 128 11.27 -19.03 -7.12
C THR A 128 11.41 -18.87 -8.64
N LEU A 129 10.26 -18.96 -9.33
CA LEU A 129 10.01 -18.51 -10.71
C LEU A 129 9.92 -16.97 -10.85
N LEU A 130 10.07 -16.25 -9.73
CA LEU A 130 10.08 -14.80 -9.69
C LEU A 130 11.50 -14.30 -9.91
N GLN A 131 11.63 -13.25 -10.72
CA GLN A 131 12.90 -12.59 -11.04
C GLN A 131 12.76 -11.11 -10.70
N GLY A 132 13.85 -10.49 -10.27
CA GLY A 132 13.93 -9.04 -10.07
C GLY A 132 13.46 -8.58 -8.69
N ASP A 133 12.92 -7.36 -8.63
CA ASP A 133 12.56 -6.69 -7.37
C ASP A 133 11.44 -7.43 -6.59
N ALA A 134 10.71 -8.38 -7.22
CA ALA A 134 9.73 -9.21 -6.53
C ALA A 134 10.31 -10.11 -5.43
N GLU A 135 11.59 -10.51 -5.56
CA GLU A 135 12.28 -11.35 -4.56
C GLU A 135 12.47 -10.62 -3.23
N ASP A 136 12.38 -9.29 -3.24
CA ASP A 136 12.49 -8.44 -2.07
C ASP A 136 11.17 -8.37 -1.27
N LEU A 137 10.22 -9.30 -1.43
CA LEU A 137 9.02 -9.37 -0.59
C LEU A 137 9.14 -10.43 0.52
N CYS A 138 8.63 -10.07 1.70
CA CYS A 138 8.42 -10.94 2.86
C CYS A 138 6.97 -10.88 3.34
N ALA A 139 6.46 -11.99 3.87
CA ALA A 139 5.16 -12.07 4.53
C ALA A 139 5.30 -12.78 5.88
N PHE A 140 4.66 -12.23 6.89
CA PHE A 140 4.59 -12.79 8.23
C PHE A 140 3.14 -13.14 8.56
N ASP A 141 2.91 -14.32 9.14
CA ASP A 141 1.57 -14.74 9.55
C ASP A 141 1.22 -14.13 10.91
N PHE A 142 0.15 -13.35 10.91
CA PHE A 142 -0.46 -12.68 12.07
C PHE A 142 -1.85 -13.26 12.39
N THR A 143 -2.25 -14.37 11.77
CA THR A 143 -3.55 -15.01 11.98
C THR A 143 -3.77 -15.41 13.45
N PRO A 144 -2.80 -16.03 14.15
CA PRO A 144 -2.98 -16.34 15.57
C PRO A 144 -3.17 -15.09 16.46
N GLN A 145 -2.40 -14.04 16.20
CA GLN A 145 -2.42 -12.77 16.93
C GLN A 145 -3.76 -12.05 16.75
N THR A 146 -4.24 -11.98 15.51
CA THR A 146 -5.53 -11.38 15.17
C THR A 146 -6.73 -12.23 15.63
N THR A 147 -6.54 -13.54 15.81
CA THR A 147 -7.56 -14.40 16.44
C THR A 147 -7.67 -14.12 17.93
N ALA A 148 -6.52 -13.96 18.61
CA ALA A 148 -6.45 -13.64 20.03
C ALA A 148 -6.89 -12.20 20.34
N ASN A 149 -6.63 -11.26 19.43
CA ASN A 149 -7.04 -9.86 19.53
C ASN A 149 -7.74 -9.42 18.23
N GLN A 150 -9.09 -9.38 18.30
CA GLN A 150 -9.94 -9.05 17.15
C GLN A 150 -9.80 -7.60 16.68
N GLU A 151 -9.36 -6.67 17.53
CA GLU A 151 -9.16 -5.27 17.14
C GLU A 151 -8.03 -5.13 16.10
N LEU A 152 -7.04 -6.03 16.15
CA LEU A 152 -5.97 -6.07 15.16
C LEU A 152 -6.46 -6.37 13.75
N VAL A 153 -7.58 -7.09 13.59
CA VAL A 153 -8.13 -7.44 12.27
C VAL A 153 -8.42 -6.18 11.44
N GLU A 154 -8.80 -5.07 12.08
CA GLU A 154 -9.11 -3.83 11.40
C GLU A 154 -7.92 -3.16 10.70
N ARG A 155 -6.71 -3.61 11.03
CA ARG A 155 -5.42 -3.15 10.49
C ARG A 155 -4.99 -3.92 9.24
N PHE A 156 -5.76 -4.93 8.84
CA PHE A 156 -5.50 -5.76 7.65
C PHE A 156 -6.51 -5.47 6.54
N PHE A 157 -6.01 -5.03 5.39
CA PHE A 157 -6.85 -4.74 4.23
C PHE A 157 -7.36 -6.04 3.61
N ARG A 158 -8.68 -6.22 3.58
CA ARG A 158 -9.30 -7.41 2.99
C ARG A 158 -9.13 -7.44 1.48
N LEU A 159 -8.33 -8.38 0.99
CA LEU A 159 -8.12 -8.62 -0.42
C LEU A 159 -9.05 -9.69 -0.96
N ARG A 160 -9.89 -9.32 -1.92
CA ARG A 160 -10.59 -10.24 -2.83
C ARG A 160 -9.86 -10.25 -4.19
N PRO A 161 -10.07 -11.27 -5.04
CA PRO A 161 -9.42 -11.34 -6.35
C PRO A 161 -9.61 -10.08 -7.21
N SER A 162 -10.77 -9.44 -7.12
CA SER A 162 -11.08 -8.20 -7.84
C SER A 162 -10.40 -6.96 -7.28
N ASP A 163 -9.85 -7.01 -6.07
CA ASP A 163 -9.27 -5.87 -5.38
C ASP A 163 -7.79 -5.66 -5.76
N PHE A 164 -7.14 -6.64 -6.40
CA PHE A 164 -5.79 -6.47 -6.94
C PHE A 164 -5.82 -5.62 -8.21
N LEU A 165 -4.92 -4.63 -8.29
CA LEU A 165 -4.71 -3.85 -9.49
C LEU A 165 -4.09 -4.71 -10.59
N ARG A 166 -4.65 -4.63 -11.79
CA ARG A 166 -4.13 -5.28 -13.00
C ARG A 166 -3.43 -4.26 -13.90
N ASP A 167 -2.52 -4.72 -14.74
CA ASP A 167 -1.71 -3.83 -15.60
C ASP A 167 -2.52 -3.11 -16.69
N ASP A 168 -3.71 -3.62 -17.03
CA ASP A 168 -4.62 -3.11 -18.06
C ASP A 168 -5.70 -2.14 -17.52
N GLU A 169 -5.65 -1.80 -16.23
CA GLU A 169 -6.64 -0.92 -15.60
C GLU A 169 -6.26 0.57 -15.69
N ASP A 170 -7.26 1.42 -15.96
CA ASP A 170 -7.11 2.87 -16.06
C ASP A 170 -6.93 3.52 -14.68
N VAL A 171 -5.68 3.61 -14.24
CA VAL A 171 -5.32 4.25 -12.97
C VAL A 171 -5.45 5.77 -13.05
N VAL A 172 -6.29 6.34 -12.19
CA VAL A 172 -6.45 7.78 -12.03
C VAL A 172 -5.36 8.36 -11.13
N ALA A 173 -5.07 7.69 -10.01
CA ALA A 173 -4.07 8.12 -9.03
C ALA A 173 -3.63 6.94 -8.15
N TYR A 174 -2.46 7.09 -7.53
CA TYR A 174 -2.00 6.22 -6.46
C TYR A 174 -2.02 6.94 -5.12
N LEU A 175 -2.26 6.16 -4.06
CA LEU A 175 -2.22 6.58 -2.67
C LEU A 175 -1.23 5.67 -1.94
N ALA A 176 -0.08 6.23 -1.57
CA ALA A 176 0.99 5.53 -0.88
C ALA A 176 1.06 5.95 0.59
N TYR A 177 1.41 5.01 1.46
CA TYR A 177 1.50 5.26 2.91
C TYR A 177 2.76 4.62 3.49
N GLY A 178 3.36 5.26 4.49
CA GLY A 178 4.51 4.69 5.21
C GLY A 178 4.98 5.56 6.38
N TYR A 179 5.90 5.02 7.16
CA TYR A 179 6.49 5.59 8.36
C TYR A 179 7.95 5.97 8.10
N PRO A 180 8.23 7.18 7.59
CA PRO A 180 9.60 7.62 7.40
C PRO A 180 10.27 7.82 8.75
N PHE A 181 11.54 7.41 8.88
CA PHE A 181 12.25 7.42 10.16
C PHE A 181 12.36 8.81 10.77
N VAL A 182 12.53 9.85 9.93
CA VAL A 182 12.71 11.23 10.36
C VAL A 182 11.51 11.80 11.12
N ASP A 183 10.31 11.25 10.89
CA ASP A 183 9.09 11.71 11.55
C ASP A 183 8.76 10.92 12.82
N GLN A 184 9.44 9.79 13.07
CA GLN A 184 9.17 8.98 14.24
C GLN A 184 9.88 9.60 15.45
N LYS A 185 9.17 9.72 16.56
CA LYS A 185 9.73 10.21 17.82
C LYS A 185 10.02 9.03 18.73
N TYR A 186 11.29 8.82 19.01
CA TYR A 186 11.77 7.75 19.88
C TYR A 186 12.32 8.38 21.18
N ASP A 187 11.44 8.61 22.16
CA ASP A 187 11.79 9.20 23.45
C ASP A 187 11.67 8.15 24.55
N ILE A 188 12.60 7.18 24.52
CA ILE A 188 12.57 6.08 25.50
C ILE A 188 13.28 6.45 26.81
N VAL A 189 14.28 7.34 26.75
CA VAL A 189 15.13 7.64 27.91
C VAL A 189 14.38 8.47 28.95
N ASP A 190 13.60 9.47 28.52
CA ASP A 190 12.96 10.42 29.45
C ASP A 190 11.47 10.11 29.66
N GLU A 191 10.74 9.70 28.61
CA GLU A 191 9.28 9.55 28.67
C GLU A 191 8.74 8.13 28.40
N ASN A 192 9.61 7.17 28.04
CA ASN A 192 9.21 5.85 27.54
C ASN A 192 8.11 5.94 26.46
N HIS A 193 8.22 6.93 25.58
CA HIS A 193 7.21 7.30 24.61
C HIS A 193 7.69 7.06 23.18
N LEU A 194 6.81 6.43 22.40
CA LEU A 194 7.00 6.23 20.98
C LEU A 194 5.91 6.97 20.18
N GLY A 195 6.30 8.08 19.56
CA GLY A 195 5.42 8.86 18.70
C GLY A 195 5.51 8.36 17.26
N LEU A 196 4.48 7.64 16.81
CA LEU A 196 4.40 7.12 15.44
C LEU A 196 3.69 8.10 14.51
N VAL A 197 4.28 8.36 13.34
CA VAL A 197 3.73 9.25 12.31
C VAL A 197 3.71 8.54 10.97
N ILE A 198 2.51 8.34 10.42
CA ILE A 198 2.35 7.83 9.06
C ILE A 198 2.16 8.98 8.07
N ARG A 199 2.92 8.98 6.97
CA ARG A 199 2.73 9.89 5.84
C ARG A 199 1.76 9.27 4.85
N SER A 200 0.84 10.10 4.35
CA SER A 200 -0.01 9.78 3.20
C SER A 200 0.44 10.60 2.00
N MET A 201 0.58 9.95 0.86
CA MET A 201 1.17 10.51 -0.35
C MET A 201 0.26 10.23 -1.55
N THR A 202 -0.16 11.29 -2.24
CA THR A 202 -0.90 11.17 -3.50
C THR A 202 0.08 11.26 -4.67
N CYS A 203 0.00 10.30 -5.58
CA CYS A 203 0.92 10.17 -6.70
C CYS A 203 0.18 10.03 -8.03
N GLU A 204 0.79 10.53 -9.10
CA GLU A 204 0.39 10.25 -10.47
C GLU A 204 1.16 9.04 -11.04
N PRO A 205 0.54 8.22 -11.90
CA PRO A 205 1.25 7.17 -12.62
C PRO A 205 2.43 7.71 -13.43
N GLN A 206 3.48 6.92 -13.59
CA GLN A 206 4.61 7.21 -14.48
C GLN A 206 4.85 6.02 -15.42
N ASN A 207 5.72 6.22 -16.41
CA ASN A 207 6.14 5.15 -17.31
C ASN A 207 6.69 3.95 -16.51
N GLN A 208 6.30 2.74 -16.94
CA GLN A 208 6.70 1.53 -16.22
C GLN A 208 8.22 1.29 -16.32
N PRO A 209 8.87 0.87 -15.22
CA PRO A 209 10.24 0.39 -15.22
C PRO A 209 10.46 -0.82 -16.15
N ALA A 210 11.72 -1.16 -16.40
CA ALA A 210 12.07 -2.37 -17.16
C ALA A 210 11.72 -3.67 -16.43
N ASP A 211 11.69 -3.65 -15.09
CA ASP A 211 11.28 -4.80 -14.28
C ASP A 211 9.75 -4.94 -14.29
N PRO A 212 9.19 -6.08 -14.77
CA PRO A 212 7.75 -6.28 -14.85
C PRO A 212 7.05 -6.33 -13.48
N ALA A 213 7.79 -6.63 -12.40
CA ALA A 213 7.26 -6.67 -11.05
C ALA A 213 7.23 -5.29 -10.36
N LEU A 214 7.85 -4.28 -10.95
CA LEU A 214 7.95 -2.95 -10.37
C LEU A 214 7.07 -1.95 -11.12
N ALA A 215 6.43 -1.05 -10.38
CA ALA A 215 5.74 0.11 -10.92
C ALA A 215 6.31 1.39 -10.29
N LEU A 216 6.05 2.52 -10.97
CA LEU A 216 6.57 3.82 -10.62
C LEU A 216 5.45 4.85 -10.60
N CYS A 217 5.43 5.68 -9.57
CA CYS A 217 4.57 6.86 -9.50
C CYS A 217 5.34 8.08 -8.99
N ARG A 218 4.86 9.27 -9.33
CA ARG A 218 5.45 10.56 -8.94
C ARG A 218 4.53 11.26 -7.95
N LEU A 219 5.09 11.80 -6.88
CA LEU A 219 4.33 12.60 -5.93
C LEU A 219 3.77 13.86 -6.59
N LEU A 220 2.51 14.17 -6.30
CA LEU A 220 1.89 15.43 -6.75
C LEU A 220 2.43 16.64 -5.99
N SER A 221 2.85 16.44 -4.74
CA SER A 221 3.50 17.47 -3.91
C SER A 221 4.99 17.16 -3.76
N PRO A 222 5.86 18.17 -3.64
CA PRO A 222 7.28 17.94 -3.37
C PRO A 222 7.49 17.07 -2.13
N MET A 223 8.44 16.14 -2.19
CA MET A 223 8.88 15.36 -1.04
C MET A 223 9.72 16.27 -0.14
N ASP A 224 9.16 16.68 0.99
CA ASP A 224 9.77 17.59 1.96
C ASP A 224 10.42 16.89 3.17
N PHE A 225 10.57 15.56 3.09
CA PHE A 225 11.13 14.72 4.14
C PHE A 225 12.10 13.66 3.56
N ASP A 226 12.91 13.04 4.42
CA ASP A 226 13.74 11.89 4.04
C ASP A 226 12.86 10.63 3.87
N PRO A 227 12.79 10.03 2.66
CA PRO A 227 11.97 8.84 2.39
C PRO A 227 12.41 7.56 3.11
N ASN A 228 13.57 7.54 3.78
CA ASN A 228 14.02 6.35 4.50
C ASN A 228 12.98 5.88 5.52
N GLY A 229 12.63 4.60 5.47
CA GLY A 229 11.59 3.97 6.31
C GLY A 229 10.26 3.73 5.60
N LEU A 230 10.03 4.31 4.40
CA LEU A 230 8.79 4.09 3.63
C LEU A 230 8.65 2.68 3.03
N SER A 231 9.75 1.96 2.82
CA SER A 231 9.74 0.60 2.26
C SER A 231 8.86 -0.34 3.08
N GLY A 232 8.13 -1.23 2.40
CA GLY A 232 7.12 -2.11 2.99
C GLY A 232 5.73 -1.49 3.16
N GLY A 233 5.58 -0.17 3.01
CA GLY A 233 4.30 0.51 3.13
C GLY A 233 3.33 0.22 1.96
N PRO A 234 2.00 0.35 2.16
CA PRO A 234 1.03 0.01 1.12
C PRO A 234 0.91 1.08 0.05
N VAL A 235 0.61 0.63 -1.18
CA VAL A 235 0.16 1.47 -2.28
C VAL A 235 -1.20 1.00 -2.74
N PHE A 236 -2.16 1.93 -2.81
CA PHE A 236 -3.47 1.73 -3.39
C PHE A 236 -3.62 2.53 -4.67
N ALA A 237 -4.47 2.08 -5.59
CA ALA A 237 -4.83 2.79 -6.81
C ALA A 237 -6.32 3.13 -6.80
N THR A 238 -6.66 4.31 -7.28
CA THR A 238 -8.03 4.64 -7.68
C THR A 238 -8.14 4.41 -9.18
N VAL A 239 -9.02 3.51 -9.60
CA VAL A 239 -9.21 3.10 -10.99
C VAL A 239 -10.58 3.56 -11.47
N LEU A 240 -10.68 4.03 -12.71
CA LEU A 240 -11.97 4.29 -13.33
C LEU A 240 -12.51 3.00 -13.96
N GLN A 241 -13.63 2.49 -13.47
CA GLN A 241 -14.27 1.27 -13.96
C GLN A 241 -15.77 1.51 -14.15
N ASP A 242 -16.29 1.32 -15.37
CA ASP A 242 -17.72 1.41 -15.69
C ASP A 242 -18.40 2.68 -15.13
N HIS A 243 -17.68 3.81 -15.21
CA HIS A 243 -18.06 5.14 -14.67
C HIS A 243 -17.91 5.38 -13.16
N GLU A 244 -17.54 4.35 -12.40
CA GLU A 244 -17.23 4.44 -10.97
C GLU A 244 -15.73 4.58 -10.73
N ILE A 245 -15.35 5.27 -9.65
CA ILE A 245 -13.96 5.21 -9.15
C ILE A 245 -13.89 4.11 -8.10
N VAL A 246 -13.07 3.09 -8.34
CA VAL A 246 -12.91 1.94 -7.44
C VAL A 246 -11.51 1.94 -6.83
N LEU A 247 -11.40 1.47 -5.58
CA LEU A 247 -10.11 1.28 -4.94
C LEU A 247 -9.57 -0.11 -5.25
N LYS A 248 -8.30 -0.17 -5.66
CA LYS A 248 -7.52 -1.39 -5.83
C LYS A 248 -6.27 -1.34 -4.97
N PHE A 249 -5.80 -2.49 -4.50
CA PHE A 249 -4.47 -2.65 -3.95
C PHE A 249 -3.47 -2.69 -5.10
N ALA A 250 -2.55 -1.74 -5.13
CA ALA A 250 -1.57 -1.58 -6.21
C ALA A 250 -0.26 -2.29 -5.91
N GLY A 251 0.11 -2.41 -4.63
CA GLY A 251 1.35 -3.08 -4.25
C GLY A 251 1.96 -2.58 -2.94
N VAL A 252 3.26 -2.82 -2.80
CA VAL A 252 4.06 -2.50 -1.61
C VAL A 252 5.26 -1.64 -2.02
N ILE A 253 5.50 -0.53 -1.31
CA ILE A 253 6.63 0.36 -1.57
C ILE A 253 7.94 -0.44 -1.44
N ASN A 254 8.76 -0.40 -2.48
CA ASN A 254 10.11 -0.98 -2.47
C ASN A 254 11.15 0.05 -2.05
N ARG A 255 11.12 1.20 -2.71
CA ARG A 255 12.07 2.30 -2.52
C ARG A 255 11.46 3.62 -2.96
N SER A 256 11.93 4.72 -2.42
CA SER A 256 11.48 6.05 -2.82
C SER A 256 12.60 7.09 -2.71
N GLY A 257 12.46 8.17 -3.47
CA GLY A 257 13.45 9.24 -3.52
C GLY A 257 13.25 10.15 -4.72
N LYS A 258 13.72 11.39 -4.61
CA LYS A 258 13.61 12.42 -5.68
C LYS A 258 12.15 12.63 -6.14
N GLY A 259 11.18 12.52 -5.23
CA GLY A 259 9.76 12.66 -5.54
C GLY A 259 9.12 11.47 -6.25
N LEU A 260 9.81 10.34 -6.34
CA LEU A 260 9.33 9.11 -6.96
C LEU A 260 9.13 8.00 -5.93
N ILE A 261 8.11 7.18 -6.12
CA ILE A 261 7.86 5.96 -5.36
C ILE A 261 7.90 4.78 -6.33
N HIS A 262 8.80 3.83 -6.05
CA HIS A 262 8.84 2.54 -6.71
C HIS A 262 8.15 1.52 -5.79
N PHE A 263 7.23 0.75 -6.35
CA PHE A 263 6.50 -0.26 -5.58
C PHE A 263 6.41 -1.57 -6.34
N ILE A 264 6.49 -2.67 -5.61
CA ILE A 264 6.30 -4.03 -6.15
C ILE A 264 4.81 -4.23 -6.36
N LYS A 265 4.44 -4.57 -7.59
CA LYS A 265 3.04 -4.64 -8.05
C LYS A 265 2.24 -5.71 -7.31
N ALA A 266 0.94 -5.46 -7.20
CA ALA A 266 -0.04 -6.34 -6.56
C ALA A 266 0.02 -7.81 -7.02
N PRO A 267 0.23 -8.14 -8.31
CA PRO A 267 0.34 -9.54 -8.75
C PRO A 267 1.53 -10.29 -8.14
N ALA A 268 2.66 -9.61 -7.89
CA ALA A 268 3.80 -10.24 -7.22
C ALA A 268 3.50 -10.50 -5.74
N VAL A 269 2.83 -9.56 -5.07
CA VAL A 269 2.33 -9.74 -3.69
C VAL A 269 1.33 -10.91 -3.63
N GLN A 270 0.39 -10.99 -4.57
CA GLN A 270 -0.58 -12.08 -4.63
C GLN A 270 0.11 -13.45 -4.77
N LYS A 271 1.15 -13.55 -5.61
CA LYS A 271 1.95 -14.78 -5.73
C LYS A 271 2.62 -15.16 -4.41
N LEU A 272 3.14 -14.19 -3.65
CA LEU A 272 3.73 -14.45 -2.33
C LEU A 272 2.69 -15.00 -1.36
N LEU A 273 1.52 -14.36 -1.32
CA LEU A 273 0.44 -14.78 -0.43
C LEU A 273 -0.06 -16.18 -0.78
N ASN A 274 -0.21 -16.51 -2.07
CA ASN A 274 -0.55 -17.87 -2.49
C ASN A 274 0.52 -18.88 -2.05
N PHE A 275 1.79 -18.55 -2.22
CA PHE A 275 2.91 -19.41 -1.82
C PHE A 275 2.91 -19.71 -0.31
N CYS A 276 2.41 -18.81 0.53
CA CYS A 276 2.27 -19.04 1.97
C CYS A 276 1.30 -20.20 2.30
N PHE A 277 0.34 -20.51 1.43
CA PHE A 277 -0.59 -21.64 1.60
C PHE A 277 -0.07 -22.94 0.97
N ASP A 278 0.84 -22.86 0.01
CA ASP A 278 1.40 -24.01 -0.70
C ASP A 278 2.59 -24.65 0.07
N GLN A 279 3.16 -23.93 1.04
CA GLN A 279 4.21 -24.44 1.92
C GLN A 279 3.61 -25.35 3.01
N PRO A 280 4.08 -26.59 3.20
CA PRO A 280 3.71 -27.38 4.38
C PRO A 280 4.28 -26.70 5.64
N ALA A 281 3.45 -26.57 6.66
CA ALA A 281 3.80 -26.03 7.97
C ALA A 281 4.88 -26.86 8.69
#